data_AF-A0A1M7SJA8-F1
#
_entry.id   AF-A0A1M7SJA8-F1
#
_cell.length_a   1.000
_cell.length_b   1.000
_cell.length_c   1.000
_cell.angle_alpha   90.00
_cell.angle_beta   90.00
_cell.angle_gamma   90.00
#
_symmetry.space_group_name_H-M   'P 1'
#
loop_
_entity.id
_entity.type
_entity.pdbx_description
1 polymer ?
#
loop_
_entity_poly.entity_id
_entity_poly.type
_entity_poly.pdbx_seq_one_letter_code
_entity_poly.pdbx_strand_id
1 'polypeptide(L)' 'MPMYRYVCENCGSEEVHLHGVNDSPVIECGKCGARMNRTIGRVGIVFKGSGYYITDNKKSTAETKSE' A
#
# COMPACT_ATOMS: atom_id res chain seq x y z
N MET A 1 15.39 -4.59 -6.61
CA MET A 1 15.32 -4.73 -5.14
C MET A 1 14.21 -3.81 -4.65
N PRO A 2 13.15 -4.32 -4.01
CA PRO A 2 12.02 -3.49 -3.57
C PRO A 2 12.41 -2.55 -2.41
N MET A 3 11.68 -1.44 -2.31
CA MET A 3 11.72 -0.53 -1.17
C MET A 3 10.52 -0.81 -0.26
N TYR A 4 10.77 -0.91 1.04
CA TYR A 4 9.74 -1.12 2.04
C TYR A 4 9.70 0.07 3.00
N ARG A 5 8.48 0.49 3.32
CA ARG A 5 8.21 1.53 4.32
C ARG A 5 8.02 0.88 5.67
N TYR A 6 8.66 1.44 6.69
CA TYR A 6 8.55 1.05 8.08
C TYR A 6 8.00 2.22 8.89
N VAL A 7 7.11 1.94 9.83
CA VAL A 7 6.54 2.92 10.74
C VAL A 7 6.78 2.46 12.18
N CYS A 8 7.30 3.37 13.00
CA CYS A 8 7.48 3.11 14.43
C CYS A 8 6.14 3.30 15.16
N GLU A 9 5.71 2.29 15.92
CA GLU A 9 4.46 2.35 16.68
C GLU A 9 4.53 3.32 17.86
N ASN A 10 5.72 3.55 18.42
CA ASN A 10 5.88 4.35 19.63
C ASN A 10 5.97 5.86 19.36
N CYS A 11 6.66 6.26 18.29
CA CYS A 11 6.88 7.67 17.96
C CYS A 11 6.29 8.12 16.61
N GLY A 12 5.76 7.20 15.82
CA GLY A 12 5.15 7.49 14.52
C GLY A 12 6.15 7.89 13.43
N SER A 13 7.45 7.73 13.63
CA SER A 13 8.45 8.00 12.60
C SER A 13 8.34 7.01 11.44
N GLU A 14 8.47 7.52 10.22
CA GLU A 14 8.48 6.70 9.00
C GLU A 14 9.88 6.66 8.38
N GLU A 15 10.33 5.47 7.99
CA GLU A 15 11.61 5.24 7.31
C GLU A 15 11.41 4.31 6.11
N VAL A 16 12.27 4.44 5.10
CA VAL A 16 12.19 3.64 3.86
C VAL A 16 13.52 2.94 3.64
N HIS A 17 13.48 1.63 3.47
CA HIS A 17 14.67 0.80 3.30
C HIS A 17 14.58 -0.10 2.06
N LEU A 18 15.74 -0.36 1.45
CA LEU A 18 15.92 -1.30 0.33
C LEU A 18 16.21 -2.70 0.88
N HIS A 19 15.38 -3.68 0.54
CA HIS A 19 15.56 -5.07 0.98
C HIS A 19 15.24 -6.07 -0.13
N GLY A 20 15.86 -7.24 -0.07
CA GLY A 20 15.42 -8.39 -0.84
C GLY A 20 14.05 -8.90 -0.36
N VAL A 21 13.35 -9.61 -1.23
CA VAL A 21 12.05 -10.24 -0.87
C VAL A 21 12.24 -11.35 0.17
N ASN A 22 13.39 -12.04 0.15
CA ASN A 22 13.73 -13.11 1.08
C ASN A 22 14.52 -12.64 2.30
N ASP A 23 14.79 -11.34 2.42
CA ASP A 23 15.50 -10.79 3.57
C ASP A 23 14.52 -10.53 4.71
N SER A 24 14.91 -10.91 5.92
CA SER A 24 14.17 -10.65 7.17
C SER A 24 14.92 -9.62 8.03
N PRO A 25 14.98 -8.34 7.64
CA PRO A 25 15.70 -7.32 8.39
C PRO A 25 14.95 -6.98 9.68
N VAL A 26 15.67 -6.89 10.79
CA VAL A 26 15.17 -6.30 12.04
C VAL A 26 15.47 -4.80 11.99
N ILE A 27 14.43 -3.98 11.89
CA ILE A 27 14.55 -2.52 11.79
C ILE A 27 14.15 -1.89 13.13
N GLU A 28 15.07 -1.13 13.69
CA GLU A 28 14.90 -0.38 14.93
C GLU A 28 14.81 1.11 14.63
N CYS A 29 13.95 1.81 15.35
CA CYS A 29 13.74 3.24 15.16
C CYS A 29 14.94 4.04 15.68
N GLY A 30 15.56 4.85 14.81
CA GLY A 30 16.68 5.71 15.20
C GLY A 30 16.35 6.80 16.25
N LYS A 31 15.07 7.05 16.53
CA LYS A 31 14.62 8.05 17.52
C LYS A 31 14.32 7.48 18.90
N CYS A 32 13.77 6.28 18.99
CA CYS A 32 13.33 5.70 20.26
C CYS A 32 13.82 4.28 20.53
N GLY A 33 14.52 3.64 19.58
CA GLY A 33 15.02 2.27 19.71
C GLY A 33 13.94 1.18 19.70
N ALA A 34 12.67 1.54 19.51
CA ALA A 34 11.59 0.56 19.39
C ALA A 34 11.62 -0.12 18.00
N ARG A 35 11.09 -1.35 17.91
CA ARG A 35 10.93 -2.06 16.63
C ARG A 35 9.97 -1.31 15.71
N MET A 36 10.30 -1.29 14.42
CA MET A 36 9.43 -0.72 13.40
C MET A 36 8.70 -1.81 12.61
N ASN A 37 7.44 -1.56 12.30
CA ASN A 37 6.61 -2.47 11.52
C ASN A 37 6.59 -2.06 10.05
N ARG A 38 6.72 -3.05 9.17
CA ARG A 38 6.61 -2.82 7.73
C ARG A 38 5.16 -2.47 7.39
N THR A 39 4.94 -1.28 6.85
CA THR A 39 3.61 -0.78 6.49
C THR A 39 3.44 -0.79 4.98
N ILE A 40 2.29 -1.29 4.52
CA ILE A 40 1.86 -1.18 3.12
C ILE A 40 1.03 0.11 3.01
N GLY A 41 1.41 1.00 2.09
CA GLY A 41 0.67 2.22 1.84
C GLY A 41 -0.74 1.94 1.33
N ARG A 42 -1.62 2.95 1.39
CA ARG A 42 -2.96 2.87 0.80
C ARG A 42 -2.82 2.73 -0.72
N VAL A 43 -3.15 1.56 -1.25
CA VAL A 43 -3.18 1.29 -2.69
C VAL A 43 -4.62 1.15 -3.16
N GLY A 44 -4.94 1.71 -4.33
CA GLY A 44 -6.22 1.48 -4.98
C GLY A 44 -6.28 0.06 -5.53
N ILE A 45 -7.26 -0.72 -5.10
CA ILE A 45 -7.48 -2.08 -5.61
C ILE A 45 -8.68 -2.03 -6.57
N VAL A 46 -8.51 -2.62 -7.77
CA VAL A 46 -9.57 -2.73 -8.76
C VAL A 46 -9.87 -4.21 -9.00
N PHE A 47 -11.09 -4.64 -8.67
CA PHE A 47 -11.56 -5.98 -8.96
C PHE A 47 -12.10 -6.06 -10.39
N LYS A 48 -11.57 -6.97 -11.20
CA LYS A 48 -12.04 -7.25 -12.57
C LYS A 48 -12.58 -8.67 -12.63
N GLY A 49 -13.89 -8.84 -12.82
CA GLY A 49 -14.55 -10.14 -13.00
C GLY A 49 -16.07 -10.01 -13.11
N SER A 50 -16.70 -10.91 -13.88
CA SER A 50 -18.15 -10.90 -14.15
C SER A 50 -19.03 -11.32 -12.96
N GLY A 51 -18.44 -11.61 -11.79
CA GLY A 51 -19.13 -12.02 -10.57
C GLY A 51 -18.80 -11.16 -9.33
N TYR A 52 -18.00 -10.10 -9.47
CA TYR A 52 -17.84 -9.11 -8.40
C TYR A 52 -18.94 -8.06 -8.55
N TYR A 53 -19.72 -7.83 -7.50
CA TYR A 53 -20.70 -6.75 -7.47
C TYR A 53 -19.98 -5.41 -7.66
N ILE A 54 -20.18 -4.81 -8.82
CA ILE A 54 -19.63 -3.51 -9.19
C ILE A 54 -20.47 -2.44 -8.47
N THR A 55 -20.35 -2.33 -7.15
CA THR A 55 -21.08 -1.30 -6.37
C THR A 55 -20.44 0.08 -6.52
N ASP A 56 -19.11 0.14 -6.63
CA ASP A 56 -18.37 1.41 -6.56
C ASP A 56 -17.64 1.80 -7.85
N ASN A 57 -17.40 0.86 -8.77
CA ASN A 57 -16.79 1.14 -10.08
C ASN A 57 -17.88 1.40 -11.13
N LYS A 58 -18.63 2.50 -11.01
CA LYS A 58 -19.51 2.92 -12.11
C LYS A 58 -18.64 3.26 -13.32
N LYS A 59 -18.70 2.43 -14.38
CA LYS A 59 -18.35 2.91 -15.73
C LYS A 59 -19.30 4.07 -16.02
N SER A 60 -18.79 5.29 -16.07
CA SER A 60 -19.46 6.38 -16.76
C SER A 60 -19.56 5.98 -18.23
N THR A 61 -20.67 5.36 -18.61
CA THR A 61 -21.06 5.18 -20.01
C THR A 61 -21.15 6.57 -20.59
N ALA A 62 -20.17 6.95 -21.41
CA ALA A 62 -20.32 8.12 -22.26
C ALA A 62 -21.49 7.81 -23.19
N GLU A 63 -22.63 8.45 -22.94
CA GLU A 63 -23.75 8.46 -23.86
C GLU A 63 -23.32 9.25 -25.10
N THR A 64 -22.80 8.55 -26.10
CA THR A 64 -22.67 9.09 -27.44
C THR A 64 -24.09 9.25 -27.98
N LYS A 65 -24.68 10.42 -27.75
CA LYS A 65 -25.92 10.84 -28.40
C LYS A 65 -25.59 11.10 -29.88
N SER A 66 -25.89 10.12 -30.73
CA SER A 66 -25.98 10.33 -32.18
C SER A 66 -27.34 10.95 -32.48
N GLU A 67 -27.33 12.13 -33.09
CA GLU A 67 -28.43 12.72 -33.85
C GLU A 67 -27.88 13.17 -35.21
#